data_AF-A0A1E7MWV2-F1
#
_entry.id   AF-A0A1E7MWV2-F1
#
_cell.length_a   1.000
_cell.length_b   1.000
_cell.length_c   1.000
_cell.angle_alpha   90.00
_cell.angle_beta   90.00
_cell.angle_gamma   90.00
#
_symmetry.space_group_name_H-M   'P 1'
#
loop_
_entity.id
_entity.type
_entity.pdbx_description
1 polymer ?
#
loop_
_entity_poly.entity_id
_entity_poly.type
_entity_poly.pdbx_seq_one_letter_code
_entity_poly.pdbx_strand_id
1 'polypeptide(L)'
;MPLHEPSPYEVLGIPLTAGVREINLSVGKALKAGRYSRQQIQDAAALLRNPDRRLEVDLQQPLPPEPVDQAADLLAPALAEPLLVIDRPGLPPAPALLALHRAEAAADFAEPAPGGADPEPPVPARYAADLSVLPQIEVPE
;
A
#
# COMPACT_ATOMS: atom_id res chain seq x y z
N MET A 1 -4.78 3.14 5.77
CA MET A 1 -4.48 3.19 4.33
C MET A 1 -5.76 3.66 3.64
N PRO A 2 -5.76 4.77 2.88
CA PRO A 2 -6.97 5.19 2.16
C PRO A 2 -7.36 4.11 1.16
N LEU A 3 -8.65 3.75 1.13
CA LEU A 3 -9.19 2.82 0.14
C LEU A 3 -9.08 3.49 -1.23
N HIS A 4 -8.42 2.84 -2.17
CA HIS A 4 -8.37 3.31 -3.55
C HIS A 4 -9.81 3.38 -4.09
N GLU A 5 -10.28 4.59 -4.42
CA GLU A 5 -11.57 4.73 -5.09
C GLU A 5 -11.45 4.10 -6.49
N PRO A 6 -12.35 3.18 -6.86
CA PRO A 6 -12.28 2.46 -8.12
C PRO A 6 -12.52 3.43 -9.29
N SER A 7 -11.70 3.31 -10.32
CA SER A 7 -11.85 4.20 -11.48
C SER A 7 -13.15 3.91 -12.25
N PRO A 8 -13.74 4.90 -12.96
CA PRO A 8 -14.96 4.68 -13.76
C PRO A 8 -14.80 3.56 -14.81
N TYR A 9 -13.57 3.38 -15.32
CA TYR A 9 -13.21 2.32 -16.25
C TYR A 9 -13.21 0.93 -15.60
N GLU A 10 -12.74 0.82 -14.36
CA GLU A 10 -12.81 -0.41 -13.56
C GLU A 10 -14.24 -0.78 -13.19
N VAL A 11 -15.04 0.22 -12.81
CA VAL A 11 -16.46 0.03 -12.46
C VAL A 11 -17.23 -0.59 -13.63
N LEU A 12 -16.92 -0.17 -14.86
CA LEU A 12 -17.53 -0.69 -16.08
C LEU A 12 -16.78 -1.87 -16.71
N GLY A 13 -15.55 -2.15 -16.27
CA GLY A 13 -14.69 -3.20 -16.83
C GLY A 13 -14.33 -2.98 -18.30
N ILE A 14 -14.00 -1.74 -18.68
CA ILE A 14 -13.69 -1.34 -20.06
C ILE A 14 -12.30 -0.68 -20.14
N PRO A 15 -11.60 -0.77 -21.29
CA PRO A 15 -10.32 -0.09 -21.48
C PRO A 15 -10.50 1.43 -21.61
N LEU A 16 -9.43 2.20 -21.35
CA LEU A 16 -9.42 3.66 -21.54
C LEU A 16 -9.74 4.06 -22.99
N THR A 17 -9.41 3.20 -23.96
CA THR A 17 -9.68 3.41 -25.38
C THR A 17 -11.13 3.17 -25.79
N ALA A 18 -12.01 2.79 -24.86
CA ALA A 18 -13.36 2.34 -25.19
C ALA A 18 -14.22 3.44 -25.81
N GLY A 19 -14.96 3.10 -26.87
CA GLY A 19 -15.89 4.01 -27.51
C GLY A 19 -17.21 4.19 -26.75
N VAL A 20 -18.00 5.23 -27.07
CA VAL A 20 -19.32 5.49 -26.46
C VAL A 20 -20.27 4.29 -26.59
N ARG A 21 -20.20 3.56 -27.72
CA ARG A 21 -21.00 2.34 -27.93
C ARG A 21 -20.63 1.22 -26.94
N GLU A 22 -19.34 1.06 -26.66
CA GLU A 22 -18.84 0.03 -25.76
C GLU A 22 -19.19 0.34 -24.31
N ILE A 23 -19.15 1.62 -23.91
CA ILE A 23 -19.62 2.10 -22.61
C ILE A 23 -21.10 1.73 -22.41
N ASN A 24 -21.94 1.91 -23.42
CA ASN A 24 -23.37 1.59 -23.30
C ASN A 24 -23.62 0.08 -23.14
N LEU A 25 -22.84 -0.74 -23.85
CA LEU A 25 -22.95 -2.19 -23.78
C LEU A 25 -22.39 -2.76 -22.46
N SER A 26 -21.40 -2.09 -21.86
CA SER A 26 -20.75 -2.57 -20.63
C SER A 26 -21.62 -2.39 -19.38
N VAL A 27 -22.51 -1.40 -19.33
CA VAL A 27 -23.44 -1.18 -18.19
C VAL A 27 -24.22 -2.45 -17.84
N GLY A 28 -24.79 -3.13 -18.84
CA GLY A 28 -25.54 -4.36 -18.63
C GLY A 28 -24.66 -5.51 -18.13
N LYS A 29 -23.40 -5.58 -18.56
CA LYS A 29 -22.43 -6.59 -18.10
C LYS A 29 -21.97 -6.30 -16.67
N ALA A 30 -21.70 -5.04 -16.34
CA ALA A 30 -21.29 -4.60 -15.01
C ALA A 30 -22.40 -4.86 -13.97
N LEU A 31 -23.66 -4.58 -14.31
CA LEU A 31 -24.81 -4.88 -13.44
C LEU A 31 -24.95 -6.38 -13.17
N LYS A 32 -24.72 -7.23 -14.17
CA LYS A 32 -24.74 -8.69 -14.01
C LYS A 32 -23.57 -9.21 -13.18
N ALA A 33 -22.42 -8.56 -13.22
CA ALA A 33 -21.24 -8.95 -12.45
C ALA A 33 -21.41 -8.71 -10.94
N GLY A 34 -22.30 -7.78 -10.54
CA GLY A 34 -22.67 -7.56 -9.13
C GLY A 34 -21.54 -7.05 -8.23
N ARG A 35 -20.42 -6.58 -8.80
CA ARG A 35 -19.25 -6.09 -8.04
C ARG A 35 -19.44 -4.68 -7.47
N TYR A 36 -20.26 -3.86 -8.12
CA TYR A 36 -20.53 -2.47 -7.77
C TYR A 36 -22.04 -2.22 -7.68
N SER A 37 -22.43 -1.18 -6.96
CA SER A 37 -23.83 -0.80 -6.85
C SER A 37 -24.38 -0.30 -8.18
N ARG A 38 -25.70 -0.43 -8.39
CA ARG A 38 -26.35 0.09 -9.59
C ARG A 38 -26.10 1.59 -9.79
N GLN A 39 -26.07 2.35 -8.71
CA GLN A 39 -25.82 3.78 -8.74
C GLN A 39 -24.38 4.07 -9.21
N GLN A 40 -23.39 3.41 -8.63
CA GLN A 40 -21.99 3.55 -9.04
C GLN A 40 -21.78 3.26 -10.53
N ILE A 41 -22.43 2.21 -11.05
CA ILE A 41 -22.34 1.83 -12.47
C ILE A 41 -22.97 2.90 -13.37
N GLN A 42 -24.11 3.47 -12.96
CA GLN A 42 -24.79 4.51 -13.73
C GLN A 42 -24.01 5.82 -13.71
N ASP A 43 -23.44 6.20 -12.55
CA ASP A 43 -22.62 7.40 -12.39
C ASP A 43 -21.33 7.30 -13.21
N ALA A 44 -20.65 6.15 -13.17
CA ALA A 44 -19.47 5.88 -14.00
C ALA A 44 -19.79 5.98 -15.50
N ALA A 45 -20.91 5.41 -15.94
CA ALA A 45 -21.33 5.48 -17.33
C ALA A 45 -21.75 6.90 -17.75
N ALA A 46 -22.40 7.67 -16.88
CA ALA A 46 -22.77 9.05 -17.13
C ALA A 46 -21.54 9.94 -17.27
N LEU A 47 -20.54 9.74 -16.41
CA LEU A 47 -19.27 10.46 -16.47
C LEU A 47 -18.54 10.18 -17.78
N LEU A 48 -18.34 8.91 -18.15
CA LEU A 48 -17.57 8.54 -19.34
C LEU A 48 -18.27 8.85 -20.68
N ARG A 49 -19.58 9.08 -20.67
CA ARG A 49 -20.34 9.52 -21.86
C ARG A 49 -20.12 10.99 -22.18
N ASN A 50 -19.77 11.82 -21.19
CA ASN A 50 -19.50 13.23 -21.41
C ASN A 50 -18.02 13.39 -21.81
N PRO A 51 -17.71 13.89 -23.01
CA PRO A 51 -16.34 13.98 -23.50
C PRO A 51 -15.45 14.86 -22.63
N ASP A 52 -15.96 15.97 -22.11
CA ASP A 52 -15.19 16.92 -21.28
C ASP A 52 -14.85 16.28 -19.93
N ARG A 53 -15.84 15.64 -19.29
CA ARG A 53 -15.65 14.91 -18.02
C ARG A 53 -14.77 13.69 -18.15
N ARG A 54 -14.85 13.01 -19.29
CA ARG A 54 -14.00 11.87 -19.60
C ARG A 54 -12.54 12.32 -19.73
N LEU A 55 -12.28 13.43 -20.42
CA LEU A 55 -10.95 14.00 -20.53
C LEU A 55 -10.37 14.36 -19.14
N GLU A 56 -11.18 14.96 -18.26
CA GLU A 56 -10.77 15.26 -16.88
C GLU A 56 -10.31 14.00 -16.13
N VAL A 57 -11.04 12.89 -16.28
CA VAL A 57 -10.68 11.62 -15.65
C VAL A 57 -9.46 10.99 -16.30
N ASP A 58 -9.34 11.04 -17.63
CA ASP A 58 -8.19 10.51 -18.35
C ASP A 58 -6.88 11.20 -17.96
N LEU A 59 -6.92 12.51 -17.68
CA LEU A 59 -5.78 13.28 -17.20
C LEU A 59 -5.37 12.94 -15.76
N GLN A 60 -6.30 12.49 -14.94
CA GLN A 60 -6.05 12.10 -13.55
C GLN A 60 -5.55 10.65 -13.44
N GLN A 61 -5.74 9.84 -14.48
CA GLN A 61 -5.23 8.47 -14.47
C GLN A 61 -3.72 8.44 -14.68
N PRO A 62 -2.98 7.69 -13.85
CA PRO A 62 -1.57 7.43 -14.15
C PRO A 62 -1.48 6.75 -15.51
N LEU A 63 -0.59 7.24 -16.37
CA LEU A 63 -0.32 6.58 -17.66
C LEU A 63 0.01 5.11 -17.37
N PRO A 64 -0.58 4.15 -18.12
CA PRO A 64 -0.13 2.78 -18.03
C PRO A 64 1.38 2.77 -18.32
N PRO A 65 2.18 2.00 -17.56
CA PRO A 65 3.60 1.88 -17.86
C PRO A 65 3.74 1.46 -19.32
N GLU A 66 4.61 2.15 -20.06
CA GLU A 66 4.86 1.78 -21.45
C GLU A 66 5.21 0.29 -21.49
N PRO A 67 4.58 -0.49 -22.39
CA PRO A 67 4.98 -1.88 -22.56
C PRO A 67 6.45 -1.86 -22.95
N VAL A 68 7.31 -2.31 -22.03
CA VAL A 68 8.73 -2.50 -22.34
C VAL A 68 8.77 -3.71 -23.27
N ASP A 69 8.75 -3.44 -24.57
CA ASP A 69 9.08 -4.45 -25.58
C ASP A 69 10.37 -5.14 -25.14
N GLN A 70 10.41 -6.47 -25.21
CA GLN A 70 11.54 -7.30 -24.77
C GLN A 70 11.71 -7.47 -23.25
N ALA A 71 10.77 -7.04 -22.39
CA ALA A 71 10.84 -7.36 -20.96
C ALA A 71 10.97 -8.88 -20.70
N ALA A 72 10.29 -9.69 -21.51
CA ALA A 72 10.41 -11.14 -21.46
C ALA A 72 11.82 -11.62 -21.86
N ASP A 73 12.45 -11.01 -22.86
CA ASP A 73 13.80 -11.36 -23.31
C ASP A 73 14.87 -10.90 -22.31
N LEU A 74 14.66 -9.75 -21.65
CA LEU A 74 15.51 -9.23 -20.59
C LEU A 74 15.45 -10.10 -19.32
N LEU A 75 14.28 -10.67 -19.03
CA LEU A 75 14.06 -11.53 -17.87
C LEU A 75 14.32 -13.01 -18.14
N ALA A 76 14.42 -13.44 -19.41
CA ALA A 76 14.69 -14.82 -19.80
C ALA A 76 15.91 -15.45 -19.09
N PRO A 77 17.06 -14.75 -18.92
CA PRO A 77 18.22 -15.31 -18.23
C PRO A 77 17.96 -15.52 -16.73
N ALA A 78 17.20 -14.60 -16.10
CA ALA A 78 16.87 -14.67 -14.68
C ALA A 78 15.78 -15.71 -14.38
N LEU A 79 14.89 -15.97 -15.34
CA LEU A 79 13.84 -17.00 -15.25
C LEU A 79 14.33 -18.41 -15.62
N ALA A 80 15.54 -18.53 -16.19
CA ALA A 80 16.14 -19.83 -16.54
C ALA A 80 16.50 -20.64 -15.28
N GLU A 81 16.72 -19.97 -14.16
CA GLU A 81 16.96 -20.59 -12.86
C GLU A 81 15.76 -20.35 -11.93
N PRO A 82 15.44 -21.30 -11.03
CA PRO A 82 14.41 -21.08 -10.03
C PRO A 82 14.82 -19.92 -9.12
N LEU A 83 14.17 -18.76 -9.32
CA LEU A 83 14.43 -17.50 -8.60
C LEU A 83 14.46 -17.68 -7.07
N LEU A 84 13.69 -18.64 -6.56
CA LEU A 84 13.67 -19.05 -5.16
C LEU A 84 13.44 -20.56 -5.07
N VAL A 85 14.49 -21.31 -4.78
CA VAL A 85 14.33 -22.67 -4.26
C VAL A 85 13.90 -22.53 -2.81
N ILE A 86 12.60 -22.70 -2.55
CA ILE A 86 12.10 -22.81 -1.17
C ILE A 86 12.62 -24.14 -0.63
N ASP A 87 13.76 -24.11 0.05
CA ASP A 87 14.20 -25.21 0.87
C ASP A 87 13.16 -25.40 1.96
N ARG A 88 12.39 -26.49 1.85
CA ARG A 88 11.44 -26.91 2.88
C ARG A 88 12.16 -27.96 3.71
N PRO A 89 12.88 -27.57 4.78
CA PRO A 89 13.45 -28.56 5.67
C PRO A 89 12.32 -29.49 6.15
N GLY A 90 12.60 -30.79 6.15
CA GLY A 90 11.64 -31.78 6.64
C GLY A 90 11.20 -31.40 8.05
N LEU A 91 9.88 -31.43 8.29
CA LEU A 91 9.36 -31.15 9.62
C LEU A 91 9.96 -32.16 10.61
N PRO A 92 10.47 -31.70 11.77
CA PRO A 92 10.96 -32.62 12.78
C PRO A 92 9.81 -33.53 13.24
N PRO A 93 10.11 -34.77 13.64
CA PRO A 93 9.08 -35.71 14.08
C PRO A 93 8.33 -35.13 15.28
N ALA A 94 7.03 -35.44 15.41
CA ALA A 94 6.16 -34.96 16.49
C ALA A 94 6.77 -34.97 17.91
N PRO A 95 7.53 -36.00 18.36
CA PRO A 95 8.16 -35.99 19.68
C PRO A 95 9.28 -34.95 19.86
N ALA A 96 9.81 -34.36 18.78
CA ALA A 96 10.82 -33.30 18.81
C ALA A 96 10.22 -31.89 18.79
N LEU A 97 8.89 -31.76 18.75
CA LEU A 97 8.19 -30.48 18.79
C LEU A 97 7.90 -30.09 20.24
N LEU A 98 8.31 -28.89 20.64
CA LEU A 98 7.84 -28.25 21.87
C LEU A 98 6.57 -27.46 21.56
N ALA A 99 5.48 -27.74 22.27
CA ALA A 99 4.25 -26.96 22.18
C ALA A 99 4.32 -25.82 23.20
N LEU A 100 4.52 -24.59 22.73
CA LEU A 100 4.44 -23.39 23.56
C LEU A 100 2.98 -22.94 23.66
N HIS A 101 2.49 -22.72 24.88
CA HIS A 101 1.17 -22.11 25.06
C HIS A 101 1.28 -20.62 24.73
N ARG A 102 0.36 -20.10 23.90
CA ARG A 102 0.40 -18.70 23.43
C ARG A 102 0.47 -17.68 24.58
N ALA A 103 -0.13 -18.01 25.72
CA ALA A 103 -0.09 -17.16 26.91
C ALA A 103 1.30 -17.08 27.55
N GLU A 104 2.10 -18.16 27.48
CA GLU A 104 3.44 -18.22 28.05
C GLU A 104 4.43 -17.42 27.18
N ALA A 105 4.32 -17.58 25.85
CA ALA A 105 5.16 -16.81 24.91
C ALA A 105 4.87 -15.31 24.94
N ALA A 106 3.63 -14.88 25.23
CA ALA A 106 3.27 -13.47 25.26
C ALA A 106 3.79 -12.74 26.51
N ALA A 107 4.12 -13.46 27.59
CA ALA A 107 4.63 -12.87 28.82
C ALA A 107 6.03 -12.27 28.64
N ASP A 108 6.87 -12.86 27.81
CA ASP A 108 8.24 -12.39 27.53
C ASP A 108 8.26 -11.09 26.69
N PHE A 109 7.16 -10.79 26.00
CA PHE A 109 6.99 -9.57 25.20
C PHE A 109 6.07 -8.56 25.87
N ALA A 110 5.67 -8.80 27.12
CA ALA A 110 4.92 -7.82 27.89
C ALA A 110 5.81 -6.60 28.12
N GLU A 111 5.33 -5.44 27.68
CA GLU A 111 5.99 -4.17 27.93
C GLU A 111 6.12 -3.98 29.44
N PRO A 112 7.33 -3.72 29.97
CA PRO A 112 7.49 -3.49 31.39
C PRO A 112 6.62 -2.31 31.80
N ALA A 113 5.93 -2.43 32.94
CA ALA A 113 5.07 -1.36 33.45
C ALA A 113 5.86 -0.03 33.45
N PRO A 114 5.26 1.08 33.00
CA PRO A 114 5.96 2.36 32.98
C PRO A 114 6.44 2.63 34.39
N GLY A 115 7.77 2.65 34.56
CA GLY A 115 8.41 2.87 35.84
C GLY A 115 7.82 4.14 36.46
N GLY A 116 7.13 3.98 37.58
CA GLY A 116 6.63 5.12 38.33
C GLY A 116 7.83 5.93 38.82
N ALA A 117 7.92 7.18 38.35
CA ALA A 117 8.75 8.27 38.88
C ALA A 117 10.01 7.83 39.65
N ASP A 118 10.91 7.09 38.98
CA ASP A 118 12.29 7.08 39.45
C ASP A 118 12.85 8.50 39.20
N PRO A 119 13.49 9.13 40.19
CA PRO A 119 14.10 10.44 39.99
C PRO A 119 15.14 10.32 38.89
N GLU A 120 14.98 11.14 37.85
CA GLU A 120 15.92 11.23 36.73
C GLU A 120 17.36 11.36 37.28
N PRO A 121 18.33 10.55 36.81
CA PRO A 121 19.67 10.59 37.34
C PRO A 121 20.25 12.01 37.14
N PRO A 122 20.92 12.59 38.16
CA PRO A 122 21.39 13.97 38.08
C PRO A 122 22.40 14.10 36.93
N VAL A 123 22.11 14.99 35.98
CA VAL A 123 23.01 15.27 34.86
C VAL A 123 24.30 15.89 35.41
N PRO A 124 25.48 15.30 35.15
CA PRO A 124 26.75 15.88 35.57
C PRO A 124 26.91 17.29 34.98
N ALA A 125 27.35 18.26 35.78
CA ALA A 125 27.39 19.69 35.40
C ALA A 125 28.10 19.99 34.06
N ARG A 126 29.06 19.16 33.66
CA ARG A 126 29.76 19.24 32.35
C ARG A 126 28.85 19.00 31.13
N TYR A 127 27.65 18.47 31.34
CA TYR A 127 26.64 18.18 30.33
C TYR A 127 25.32 18.92 30.59
N ALA A 128 25.30 19.87 31.53
CA ALA A 128 24.16 20.74 31.72
C ALA A 128 24.03 21.63 30.48
N ALA A 129 22.86 21.64 29.84
CA ALA A 129 22.61 22.52 28.70
C ALA A 129 22.40 23.95 29.21
N ASP A 130 23.49 24.69 29.35
CA ASP A 130 23.49 26.11 29.68
C ASP A 130 23.47 26.97 28.41
N LEU A 131 23.04 28.22 28.55
CA LEU A 131 22.92 29.18 27.43
C LEU A 131 24.27 29.47 26.73
N SER A 132 25.38 28.96 27.27
CA SER A 132 26.71 28.99 26.66
C SER A 132 26.84 28.13 25.40
N VAL A 133 25.93 27.16 25.19
CA VAL A 133 25.94 26.27 24.02
C VAL A 133 25.20 26.87 22.81
N LEU A 134 24.41 27.93 23.02
CA LEU A 134 23.69 28.58 21.93
C LEU A 134 24.59 29.64 21.25
N PRO A 135 24.62 29.68 19.90
CA PRO A 135 25.34 30.73 19.19
C PRO A 135 24.73 32.10 19.52
N GLN A 136 25.58 33.11 19.71
CA GLN A 136 25.12 34.47 19.99
C GLN A 136 24.33 35.01 18.80
N ILE A 137 23.08 35.38 19.04
CA ILE A 137 22.22 36.02 18.04
C ILE A 137 22.19 37.51 18.39
N GLU A 138 22.80 38.36 17.56
CA GLU A 138 22.67 39.81 17.68
C GLU A 138 21.26 40.22 17.21
N VAL A 139 20.50 40.87 18.09
CA VAL A 139 19.19 41.45 17.74
C VAL A 139 19.43 42.91 17.32
N PRO A 140 19.13 43.30 16.07
CA PRO A 140 19.24 44.69 15.64
C PRO A 140 18.16 45.57 16.30
N GLU A 141 18.53 46.81 16.67
CA GLU A 141 17.60 47.85 17.16
C GLU A 141 16.61 48.33 16.09
#